data_AF-A0A8S8ZD52-F1
#
_entry.id   AF-A0A8S8ZD52-F1
#
_cell.length_a   1.000
_cell.length_b   1.000
_cell.length_c   1.000
_cell.angle_alpha   90.00
_cell.angle_beta   90.00
_cell.angle_gamma   90.00
#
_symmetry.space_group_name_H-M   'P 1'
#
loop_
_entity.id
_entity.type
_entity.pdbx_description
1 polymer ?
#
loop_
_entity_poly.entity_id
_entity_poly.type
_entity_poly.pdbx_seq_one_letter_code
_entity_poly.pdbx_strand_id
1 'polypeptide(L)'
;MVQERNPFTTYKLNASFGILLAQTNAILRRLDPDDEDVQRHCDFVDRWLEWNSEEEIWARTMSSWKNIVGDEDPFLFHLNEAARDRLASSADDLQDY
;
A
#
# COMPACT_ATOMS: atom_id res chain seq x y z
N MET A 1 -21.27 -2.45 -22.63
CA MET A 1 -20.54 -1.36 -21.95
C MET A 1 -19.10 -1.82 -21.84
N VAL A 2 -18.22 -1.35 -22.73
CA VAL A 2 -16.78 -1.62 -22.58
C VAL A 2 -16.37 -0.81 -21.37
N GLN A 3 -16.17 -1.48 -20.24
CA GLN A 3 -15.57 -0.85 -19.08
C GLN A 3 -14.15 -0.51 -19.51
N GLU A 4 -13.91 0.77 -19.80
CA GLU A 4 -12.58 1.29 -20.08
C GLU A 4 -11.65 0.72 -19.01
N ARG A 5 -10.62 -0.02 -19.43
CA ARG A 5 -9.69 -0.66 -18.50
C ARG A 5 -9.17 0.45 -17.61
N ASN A 6 -9.60 0.49 -16.36
CA ASN A 6 -9.07 1.44 -15.41
C ASN A 6 -7.55 1.20 -15.38
N PRO A 7 -6.74 2.14 -15.88
CA PRO A 7 -5.30 1.92 -16.01
C PRO A 7 -4.66 1.70 -14.64
N PHE A 8 -5.28 2.22 -13.58
CA PHE A 8 -4.87 1.98 -12.20
C PHE A 8 -5.08 0.53 -11.77
N THR A 9 -6.18 -0.14 -12.17
CA THR A 9 -6.44 -1.55 -11.80
C THR A 9 -5.71 -2.55 -12.69
N THR A 10 -5.33 -2.15 -13.91
CA THR A 10 -4.71 -3.06 -14.88
C THR A 10 -3.19 -3.14 -14.70
N TYR A 11 -2.55 -2.10 -14.13
CA TYR A 11 -1.09 -2.01 -14.04
C TYR A 11 -0.55 -1.65 -12.65
N LYS A 12 -1.37 -1.13 -11.74
CA LYS A 12 -0.93 -0.73 -10.39
C LYS A 12 -1.71 -1.50 -9.33
N LEU A 13 -1.06 -1.82 -8.22
CA LEU A 13 -1.73 -2.45 -7.09
C LEU A 13 -2.55 -1.37 -6.37
N ASN A 14 -3.88 -1.47 -6.41
CA ASN A 14 -4.70 -0.55 -5.64
C ASN A 14 -4.52 -0.79 -4.12
N ALA A 15 -4.74 0.24 -3.32
CA ALA A 15 -4.48 0.21 -1.89
C ALA A 15 -5.28 -0.89 -1.14
N SER A 16 -6.53 -1.16 -1.52
CA SER A 16 -7.33 -2.22 -0.88
C SER A 16 -6.72 -3.61 -1.08
N PHE A 17 -6.29 -3.94 -2.31
CA PHE A 17 -5.55 -5.18 -2.56
C PHE A 17 -4.15 -5.15 -1.92
N GLY A 18 -3.50 -3.99 -1.88
CA GLY A 18 -2.22 -3.80 -1.19
C GLY A 18 -2.29 -4.13 0.30
N ILE A 19 -3.33 -3.68 1.00
CA ILE A 19 -3.56 -3.99 2.42
C ILE A 19 -3.78 -5.49 2.62
N LEU A 20 -4.61 -6.12 1.79
CA LEU A 20 -4.83 -7.57 1.87
C LEU A 20 -3.53 -8.34 1.62
N LEU A 21 -2.76 -7.95 0.60
CA LEU A 21 -1.47 -8.55 0.30
C LEU A 21 -0.51 -8.39 1.47
N ALA A 22 -0.39 -7.19 2.04
CA ALA A 22 0.44 -6.92 3.23
C ALA A 22 0.07 -7.84 4.40
N GLN A 23 -1.23 -7.95 4.73
CA GLN A 23 -1.72 -8.81 5.81
C GLN A 23 -1.37 -10.28 5.56
N THR A 24 -1.63 -10.78 4.34
CA THR A 24 -1.31 -12.16 3.99
C THR A 24 0.20 -12.44 3.99
N ASN A 25 1.02 -11.51 3.51
CA ASN A 25 2.48 -11.60 3.53
C ASN A 25 3.01 -11.70 4.97
N ALA A 26 2.45 -10.87 5.86
CA ALA A 26 2.83 -10.85 7.26
C ALA A 26 2.40 -12.13 8.00
N ILE A 27 1.26 -12.73 7.61
CA ILE A 27 0.83 -14.03 8.13
C ILE A 27 1.77 -15.13 7.63
N LEU A 28 2.07 -15.17 6.33
CA LEU A 28 2.97 -16.15 5.72
C LEU A 28 4.36 -16.12 6.39
N ARG A 29 4.94 -14.91 6.55
CA ARG A 29 6.23 -14.73 7.22
C ARG A 29 6.26 -15.30 8.65
N ARG A 30 5.13 -15.25 9.37
CA ARG A 30 5.00 -15.75 10.75
C ARG A 30 4.77 -17.26 10.82
N LEU A 31 4.17 -17.86 9.79
CA LEU A 31 3.90 -19.29 9.75
C LEU A 31 5.19 -20.09 9.55
N ASP A 32 6.09 -19.60 8.70
CA ASP A 32 7.33 -20.28 8.35
C ASP A 32 8.56 -19.34 8.53
N PRO A 33 8.94 -19.02 9.79
CA PRO A 33 10.00 -18.05 10.08
C PRO A 33 11.42 -18.54 9.68
N ASP A 34 11.63 -19.85 9.65
CA ASP A 34 12.95 -20.46 9.39
C ASP A 34 13.14 -20.88 7.91
N ASP A 35 12.11 -20.74 7.06
CA ASP A 35 12.18 -21.09 5.64
C ASP A 35 12.73 -19.92 4.81
N GLU A 36 13.94 -20.07 4.28
CA GLU A 36 14.66 -19.03 3.54
C GLU A 36 13.93 -18.59 2.25
N ASP A 37 13.24 -19.51 1.56
CA ASP A 37 12.51 -19.18 0.33
C ASP A 37 11.23 -18.40 0.66
N VAL A 38 10.56 -18.75 1.76
CA VAL A 38 9.41 -17.98 2.28
C VAL A 38 9.86 -16.57 2.67
N GLN A 39 10.95 -16.43 3.43
CA GLN A 39 11.44 -15.11 3.84
C GLN A 39 11.81 -14.25 2.63
N ARG A 40 12.51 -14.84 1.64
CA ARG A 40 12.87 -14.15 0.39
C ARG A 40 11.65 -13.70 -0.40
N HIS A 41 10.60 -14.53 -0.47
CA HIS A 41 9.34 -14.13 -1.10
C HIS A 41 8.70 -12.95 -0.36
N CYS A 42 8.65 -13.02 0.96
CA CYS A 42 8.07 -11.96 1.77
C CYS A 42 8.81 -10.63 1.59
N ASP A 43 10.15 -10.66 1.52
CA ASP A 43 10.98 -9.47 1.26
C ASP A 43 10.76 -8.87 -0.14
N PHE A 44 10.43 -9.69 -1.14
CA PHE A 44 10.03 -9.19 -2.44
C PHE A 44 8.69 -8.47 -2.37
N VAL A 45 7.70 -9.07 -1.70
CA VAL A 45 6.35 -8.49 -1.56
C VAL A 45 6.40 -7.18 -0.78
N ASP A 46 7.18 -7.11 0.30
CA ASP A 46 7.32 -5.89 1.11
C ASP A 46 7.92 -4.73 0.29
N ARG A 47 8.99 -4.98 -0.47
CA ARG A 47 9.57 -3.97 -1.39
C ARG A 47 8.59 -3.54 -2.48
N TRP A 48 7.78 -4.47 -2.98
CA TRP A 48 6.78 -4.15 -4.00
C TRP A 48 5.65 -3.29 -3.42
N LEU A 49 5.20 -3.56 -2.19
CA LEU A 49 4.21 -2.74 -1.49
C LEU A 49 4.74 -1.34 -1.18
N GLU A 50 5.99 -1.22 -0.71
CA GLU A 50 6.63 0.08 -0.49
C GLU A 50 6.67 0.91 -1.79
N TRP A 51 7.09 0.31 -2.91
CA TRP A 51 7.08 1.00 -4.20
C TRP A 51 5.67 1.44 -4.63
N ASN A 52 4.64 0.60 -4.45
CA ASN A 52 3.27 1.00 -4.79
C ASN A 52 2.77 2.16 -3.93
N SER A 53 3.22 2.27 -2.68
CA SER A 53 2.83 3.37 -1.80
C SER A 53 3.29 4.75 -2.31
N GLU A 54 4.28 4.79 -3.20
CA GLU A 54 4.78 6.03 -3.82
C GLU A 54 3.94 6.47 -5.03
N GLU A 55 2.99 5.64 -5.47
CA GLU A 55 2.13 5.94 -6.61
C GLU A 55 0.94 6.83 -6.22
N GLU A 56 0.55 7.76 -7.09
CA GLU A 56 -0.53 8.74 -6.85
C GLU A 56 -1.84 8.11 -6.36
N ILE A 57 -2.18 6.90 -6.82
CA ILE A 57 -3.41 6.20 -6.41
C ILE A 57 -3.43 5.88 -4.90
N TRP A 58 -2.27 5.62 -4.30
CA TRP A 58 -2.14 5.39 -2.87
C TRP A 58 -2.30 6.70 -2.10
N ALA A 59 -1.67 7.79 -2.56
CA ALA A 59 -1.84 9.12 -1.97
C ALA A 59 -3.32 9.58 -2.02
N ARG A 60 -4.02 9.37 -3.15
CA ARG A 60 -5.47 9.62 -3.27
C ARG A 60 -6.29 8.77 -2.31
N THR A 61 -5.90 7.52 -2.11
CA THR A 61 -6.59 6.64 -1.17
C THR A 61 -6.38 7.11 0.27
N MET A 62 -5.15 7.47 0.64
CA MET A 62 -4.83 8.01 1.96
C MET A 62 -5.62 9.29 2.26
N SER A 63 -5.65 10.23 1.31
CA SER A 63 -6.49 11.43 1.40
C SER A 63 -7.98 11.10 1.54
N SER A 64 -8.47 10.08 0.84
CA SER A 64 -9.85 9.61 0.98
C SER A 64 -10.12 9.00 2.36
N TRP A 65 -9.17 8.26 2.94
CA TRP A 65 -9.32 7.73 4.30
C TRP A 65 -9.41 8.84 5.33
N LYS A 66 -8.53 9.85 5.28
CA LYS A 66 -8.60 11.02 6.17
C LYS A 66 -9.98 11.69 6.10
N ASN A 67 -10.44 12.00 4.88
CA ASN A 67 -11.67 12.76 4.68
C ASN A 67 -12.97 11.95 4.92
N ILE A 68 -12.99 10.66 4.62
CA ILE A 68 -14.21 9.83 4.68
C ILE A 68 -14.27 9.02 5.98
N VAL A 69 -13.16 8.40 6.38
CA VAL A 69 -13.09 7.56 7.58
C VAL A 69 -12.80 8.41 8.82
N GLY A 70 -12.18 9.58 8.66
CA GLY A 70 -11.83 10.48 9.77
C GLY A 70 -10.60 10.02 10.55
N ASP A 71 -9.77 9.17 9.95
CA ASP A 71 -8.49 8.72 10.52
C ASP A 71 -7.36 9.51 9.85
N GLU A 72 -6.67 10.35 10.63
CA GLU A 72 -5.59 11.22 10.17
C GLU A 72 -4.26 10.46 9.96
N ASP A 73 -4.09 9.31 10.63
CA ASP A 73 -2.90 8.46 10.51
C ASP A 73 -3.24 6.95 10.44
N PRO A 74 -3.87 6.50 9.33
CA PRO A 74 -4.04 5.08 9.04
C PRO A 74 -2.72 4.31 9.16
N PHE A 75 -2.63 3.45 10.17
CA PHE A 75 -1.39 2.72 10.43
C PHE A 75 -1.14 1.60 9.40
N LEU A 76 -0.24 1.87 8.45
CA LEU A 76 0.23 0.91 7.45
C LEU A 76 1.50 0.21 7.94
N PHE A 77 1.33 -0.90 8.66
CA PHE A 77 2.43 -1.63 9.31
C PHE A 77 3.53 -2.13 8.36
N HIS A 78 3.21 -2.33 7.09
CA HIS A 78 4.15 -2.84 6.07
C HIS A 78 5.07 -1.74 5.52
N LEU A 79 4.79 -0.48 5.85
CA LEU A 79 5.63 0.66 5.50
C LEU A 79 6.51 1.03 6.69
N ASN A 80 7.78 1.34 6.42
CA ASN A 80 8.64 1.99 7.40
C ASN A 80 8.18 3.45 7.64
N GLU A 81 8.69 4.08 8.70
CA GLU A 81 8.32 5.46 9.08
C GLU A 81 8.53 6.45 7.93
N ALA A 82 9.71 6.43 7.29
CA ALA A 82 10.01 7.32 6.18
C ALA A 82 9.06 7.13 4.98
N ALA A 83 8.63 5.91 4.69
CA ALA A 83 7.67 5.63 3.61
C ALA A 83 6.26 6.12 3.97
N ARG A 84 5.83 5.96 5.23
CA ARG A 84 4.55 6.52 5.70
C ARG A 84 4.56 8.05 5.62
N ASP A 85 5.64 8.69 6.03
CA ASP A 85 5.78 10.16 5.96
C ASP A 85 5.71 10.67 4.51
N ARG A 86 6.37 9.98 3.57
CA ARG A 86 6.31 10.31 2.13
C ARG A 86 4.90 10.18 1.58
N LEU A 87 4.20 9.09 1.91
CA LEU A 87 2.82 8.86 1.48
C LEU A 87 1.87 9.91 2.08
N ALA A 88 2.00 10.21 3.38
CA ALA A 88 1.20 11.23 4.05
C ALA A 88 1.40 12.61 3.42
N SER A 89 2.66 13.02 3.21
CA SER A 89 2.98 14.29 2.55
C SER A 89 2.40 14.36 1.13
N SER A 90 2.53 13.27 0.36
CA SER A 90 1.98 13.19 -1.00
C SER A 90 0.44 13.25 -1.01
N ALA A 91 -0.22 12.73 0.03
CA ALA A 91 -1.66 12.80 0.17
C ALA A 91 -2.15 14.20 0.50
N ASP A 92 -1.38 14.96 1.29
CA ASP A 92 -1.67 16.33 1.68
C ASP A 92 -1.45 17.28 0.49
N ASP A 93 -0.37 17.11 -0.28
CA ASP A 93 -0.09 17.90 -1.51
C ASP A 93 -1.19 17.76 -2.57
N LEU A 94 -1.92 16.63 -2.59
CA LEU A 94 -3.06 16.41 -3.50
C LEU A 94 -4.31 17.19 -3.11
N GLN A 95 -4.42 17.67 -1.87
CA GLN A 95 -5.58 18.46 -1.39
C GLN A 95 -5.48 19.95 -1.77
N ASP A 96 -4.28 20.42 -2.15
CA ASP A 96 -4.01 21.82 -2.50
C ASP A 96 -4.31 22.17 -3.99
N TYR A 97 -4.93 21.24 -4.74
CA TYR A 97 -5.28 21.39 -6.16
C TYR A 97 -6.80 21.33 -6.45
#